data_AF-A0A349JEN4-F1
#
_entry.id   AF-A0A349JEN4-F1
#
_cell.length_a   1.000
_cell.length_b   1.000
_cell.length_c   1.000
_cell.angle_alpha   90.00
_cell.angle_beta   90.00
_cell.angle_gamma   90.00
#
_symmetry.space_group_name_H-M   'P 1'
#
loop_
_entity.id
_entity.type
_entity.pdbx_description
1 polymer ?
#
loop_
_entity_poly.entity_id
_entity_poly.type
_entity_poly.pdbx_seq_one_letter_code
_entity_poly.pdbx_strand_id
1 'polypeptide(L)'
;MQREFFGNSGFRSFDKTLGETPKKESRPIHRAIVLILIATGLLSLHVSRLVQLQLVDGKQNRERAENNRVRQVPMAANRGHIIDRKGQLLAGNNLARSVYLWPKEQTPEQWKVTADKLSPLLKIPAQEILGKLKKVDPSSYRPVRLRQAMPPEVFVPLAEQVGQMRGVEVRPEANRYYPEGSLAAHVLGYIGEATQADLKAHPEYPMGMIVGQMGIEASSNSKIAGIWGDRLIEVNAQNQELRMMGETPPKPGETVQLTIDLEMQKAAEEALGNRRGAVVALDVKTGGVLVLASHPTFDPNLFTRKITKEEWETLQGLENPFLNRAMQGYPPGSTFKIVTSVAGMESGKFSPDSIVGTSSYITVGGINFNEHSGGYGNIGFRDALAFSSNTFFYQVGMSAGPEQISKWGHRLGIGKDTDLKLLGLGGGDHGQMPTPEEKEKIYKEPWYAGDTVTMSIGQGLVLVTPLEAAVMVSSIANGGNRVKPHLLASMTGKPETKPVPTGMKPGTVEVIKEGLVAVVAEGTGRGLNDGSIPLTGGKTGTSEVIGQQDHSLYVAFGPADQPEIAIAVIVENGGYGAVAAAPIAKEVFQAYFGKPKKVNESVEISP
;
A
#
# COMPACT_ATOMS: atom_id res chain seq x y z
N MET A 1 21.81 -29.49 -96.34
CA MET A 1 22.86 -30.51 -96.33
C MET A 1 22.35 -31.67 -95.48
N GLN A 2 22.05 -32.80 -96.13
CA GLN A 2 21.96 -34.21 -95.67
C GLN A 2 21.26 -34.57 -94.33
N ARG A 3 20.14 -35.33 -94.37
CA ARG A 3 19.98 -36.82 -94.26
C ARG A 3 19.62 -37.20 -92.81
N GLU A 4 18.84 -38.20 -92.40
CA GLU A 4 18.13 -39.41 -92.90
C GLU A 4 17.09 -39.74 -91.76
N PHE A 5 15.97 -40.45 -91.93
CA PHE A 5 15.88 -41.92 -91.93
C PHE A 5 14.42 -42.40 -92.20
N PHE A 6 14.33 -43.55 -92.89
CA PHE A 6 13.26 -44.52 -93.20
C PHE A 6 12.06 -44.66 -92.21
N GLY A 7 10.86 -45.16 -92.55
CA GLY A 7 10.31 -45.77 -93.78
C GLY A 7 8.99 -46.54 -93.50
N ASN A 8 8.15 -46.71 -94.55
CA ASN A 8 7.09 -47.71 -94.82
C ASN A 8 5.93 -47.94 -93.81
N SER A 9 4.71 -48.37 -94.15
CA SER A 9 3.89 -48.56 -95.36
C SER A 9 2.58 -49.24 -94.88
N GLY A 10 1.41 -48.91 -95.42
CA GLY A 10 0.18 -49.68 -95.13
C GLY A 10 -1.03 -49.20 -95.94
N PHE A 11 -1.49 -50.04 -96.86
CA PHE A 11 -2.38 -49.75 -97.98
C PHE A 11 -3.87 -49.91 -97.65
N ARG A 12 -4.70 -49.02 -98.23
CA ARG A 12 -6.07 -49.12 -98.79
C ARG A 12 -7.07 -50.19 -98.25
N SER A 13 -8.33 -49.76 -98.04
CA SER A 13 -9.42 -50.05 -99.01
C SER A 13 -10.62 -49.12 -98.84
N PHE A 14 -11.24 -48.80 -99.98
CA PHE A 14 -12.56 -48.19 -100.14
C PHE A 14 -13.59 -49.32 -100.20
N ASP A 15 -14.76 -49.16 -99.58
CA ASP A 15 -16.00 -49.42 -100.31
C ASP A 15 -17.20 -48.64 -99.75
N LYS A 16 -18.07 -48.22 -100.66
CA LYS A 16 -19.30 -47.44 -100.42
C LYS A 16 -20.50 -48.37 -100.56
N THR A 17 -21.43 -48.30 -99.61
CA THR A 17 -22.85 -48.61 -99.85
C THR A 17 -23.74 -47.55 -99.21
N LEU A 18 -24.46 -46.83 -100.08
CA LEU A 18 -25.67 -46.06 -99.82
C LEU A 18 -26.84 -47.06 -99.67
N GLY A 19 -27.93 -46.86 -98.93
CA GLY A 19 -28.37 -45.76 -98.10
C GLY A 19 -29.74 -46.13 -97.50
N GLU A 20 -30.01 -45.63 -96.30
CA GLU A 20 -31.35 -45.53 -95.71
C GLU A 20 -31.60 -44.06 -95.36
N THR A 21 -32.76 -43.53 -95.72
CA THR A 21 -33.21 -42.17 -95.37
C THR A 21 -33.48 -42.05 -93.86
N PRO A 22 -32.89 -41.08 -93.12
CA PRO A 22 -33.29 -40.83 -91.74
C PRO A 22 -34.46 -39.84 -91.69
N LYS A 23 -35.46 -40.20 -90.88
CA LYS A 23 -36.57 -39.35 -90.43
C LYS A 23 -36.04 -38.04 -89.83
N LYS A 24 -36.70 -36.94 -90.17
CA LYS A 24 -36.45 -35.59 -89.63
C LYS A 24 -36.88 -35.55 -88.16
N GLU A 25 -35.97 -35.82 -87.23
CA GLU A 25 -36.18 -35.59 -85.80
C GLU A 25 -36.19 -34.09 -85.49
N SER A 26 -37.33 -33.59 -85.00
CA SER A 26 -37.45 -32.26 -84.42
C SER A 26 -36.61 -32.15 -83.15
N ARG A 27 -35.43 -31.51 -83.24
CA ARG A 27 -34.61 -31.17 -82.07
C ARG A 27 -35.40 -30.25 -81.12
N PRO A 28 -35.43 -30.49 -79.80
CA PRO A 28 -36.31 -29.75 -78.89
C PRO A 28 -35.65 -28.42 -78.49
N ILE A 29 -35.61 -27.44 -79.39
CA ILE A 29 -35.05 -26.09 -79.17
C ILE A 29 -35.68 -25.43 -77.92
N HIS A 30 -36.95 -25.71 -77.63
CA HIS A 30 -37.66 -25.18 -76.47
C HIS A 30 -37.09 -25.71 -75.14
N ARG A 31 -36.59 -26.95 -75.09
CA ARG A 31 -35.94 -27.50 -73.87
C ARG A 31 -34.60 -26.81 -73.60
N ALA A 32 -33.83 -26.51 -74.65
CA ALA A 32 -32.58 -25.77 -74.52
C ALA A 32 -32.80 -24.33 -74.03
N ILE A 33 -33.83 -23.64 -74.55
CA ILE A 33 -34.19 -22.28 -74.11
C ILE A 33 -34.63 -22.27 -72.63
N VAL A 34 -35.45 -23.24 -72.22
CA VAL A 34 -35.89 -23.37 -70.82
C VAL A 34 -34.68 -23.62 -69.89
N LEU A 35 -33.75 -24.47 -70.28
CA LEU A 35 -32.52 -24.71 -69.51
C LEU A 35 -31.64 -23.47 -69.42
N ILE A 36 -31.50 -22.70 -70.50
CA ILE A 36 -30.74 -21.44 -70.50
C ILE A 36 -31.42 -20.41 -69.60
N LEU A 37 -32.75 -20.29 -69.62
CA LEU A 37 -33.48 -19.38 -68.75
C LEU A 37 -33.33 -19.76 -67.27
N ILE A 38 -33.41 -21.06 -66.95
CA ILE A 38 -33.17 -21.56 -65.59
C ILE A 38 -31.72 -21.25 -65.16
N ALA A 39 -30.73 -21.56 -66.01
CA ALA A 39 -29.33 -21.28 -65.72
C ALA A 39 -29.07 -19.77 -65.54
N THR A 40 -29.67 -18.93 -66.38
CA THR A 40 -29.56 -17.47 -66.29
C THR A 40 -30.24 -16.92 -65.03
N GLY A 41 -31.40 -17.46 -64.67
CA GLY A 41 -32.09 -17.11 -63.43
C GLY A 41 -31.27 -17.46 -62.20
N LEU A 42 -30.67 -18.65 -62.16
CA LEU A 42 -29.77 -19.08 -61.09
C LEU A 42 -28.51 -18.21 -61.00
N LEU A 43 -27.88 -17.89 -62.14
CA LEU A 43 -26.71 -17.00 -62.17
C LEU A 43 -27.06 -15.60 -61.67
N SER A 44 -28.20 -15.07 -62.10
CA SER A 44 -28.70 -13.75 -61.72
C SER A 44 -28.97 -13.67 -60.21
N LEU A 45 -29.45 -14.75 -59.61
CA LEU A 45 -29.63 -14.85 -58.16
C LEU A 45 -28.28 -14.70 -57.42
N HIS A 46 -27.22 -15.37 -57.89
CA HIS A 46 -25.88 -15.25 -57.32
C HIS A 46 -25.28 -13.86 -57.50
N VAL A 47 -25.44 -13.25 -58.69
CA VAL A 47 -24.99 -11.87 -58.95
C VAL A 47 -25.73 -10.88 -58.05
N SER A 48 -27.04 -11.02 -57.90
CA SER A 48 -27.86 -10.21 -57.00
C SER A 48 -27.37 -10.33 -55.55
N ARG A 49 -27.07 -11.55 -55.08
CA ARG A 49 -26.50 -11.77 -53.75
C ARG A 49 -25.12 -11.15 -53.59
N LEU A 50 -24.28 -11.21 -54.62
CA LEU A 50 -22.95 -10.58 -54.60
C LEU A 50 -23.07 -9.05 -54.53
N VAL A 51 -23.97 -8.45 -55.32
CA VAL A 51 -24.28 -7.02 -55.28
C VAL A 51 -24.78 -6.60 -53.89
N GLN A 52 -25.67 -7.38 -53.28
CA GLN A 52 -26.11 -7.14 -51.92
C GLN A 52 -24.92 -7.14 -50.94
N LEU A 53 -24.07 -8.18 -50.97
CA LEU A 53 -22.95 -8.30 -50.03
C LEU A 53 -21.85 -7.24 -50.22
N GLN A 54 -21.61 -6.80 -51.46
CA GLN A 54 -20.51 -5.90 -51.82
C GLN A 54 -20.90 -4.42 -51.89
N LEU A 55 -22.11 -4.10 -52.36
CA LEU A 55 -22.56 -2.72 -52.55
C LEU A 55 -23.54 -2.25 -51.47
N VAL A 56 -24.50 -3.08 -51.08
CA VAL A 56 -25.50 -2.73 -50.04
C VAL A 56 -24.88 -2.89 -48.65
N ASP A 57 -24.36 -4.07 -48.35
CA ASP A 57 -23.75 -4.40 -47.05
C ASP A 57 -22.24 -4.12 -47.03
N GLY A 58 -21.67 -3.62 -48.12
CA GLY A 58 -20.22 -3.49 -48.33
C GLY A 58 -19.51 -2.69 -47.24
N LYS A 59 -20.07 -1.53 -46.86
CA LYS A 59 -19.50 -0.69 -45.79
C LYS A 59 -19.48 -1.43 -44.45
N GLN A 60 -20.59 -2.07 -44.09
CA GLN A 60 -20.72 -2.83 -42.84
C GLN A 60 -19.83 -4.08 -42.84
N ASN A 61 -19.75 -4.81 -43.96
CA ASN A 61 -18.89 -5.98 -44.11
C ASN A 61 -17.42 -5.60 -44.08
N ARG A 62 -17.05 -4.44 -44.63
CA ARG A 62 -15.69 -3.89 -44.53
C ARG A 62 -15.34 -3.50 -43.10
N GLU A 63 -16.21 -2.80 -42.38
CA GLU A 63 -16.00 -2.51 -40.95
C GLU A 63 -15.89 -3.80 -40.12
N ARG A 64 -16.73 -4.80 -40.36
CA ARG A 64 -16.60 -6.14 -39.73
C ARG A 64 -15.29 -6.83 -40.08
N ALA A 65 -14.83 -6.72 -41.34
CA ALA A 65 -13.57 -7.28 -41.78
C ALA A 65 -12.38 -6.55 -41.14
N GLU A 66 -12.41 -5.22 -41.06
CA GLU A 66 -11.36 -4.44 -40.39
C GLU A 66 -11.33 -4.70 -38.88
N ASN A 67 -12.48 -4.77 -38.20
CA ASN A 67 -12.56 -5.15 -36.79
C ASN A 67 -12.12 -6.60 -36.52
N ASN A 68 -12.20 -7.48 -37.52
CA ASN A 68 -11.67 -8.84 -37.42
C ASN A 68 -10.16 -8.92 -37.72
N ARG A 69 -9.65 -8.01 -38.55
CA ARG A 69 -8.25 -8.00 -39.00
C ARG A 69 -7.35 -7.17 -38.08
N VAL A 70 -7.87 -6.10 -37.49
CA VAL A 70 -7.13 -5.15 -36.64
C VAL A 70 -7.46 -5.39 -35.18
N ARG A 71 -6.44 -5.62 -34.36
CA ARG A 71 -6.57 -5.78 -32.91
C ARG A 71 -5.85 -4.68 -32.18
N GLN A 72 -6.53 -4.10 -31.20
CA GLN A 72 -5.91 -3.24 -30.21
C GLN A 72 -5.48 -4.09 -29.02
N VAL A 73 -4.18 -4.10 -28.77
CA VAL A 73 -3.56 -4.83 -27.67
C VAL A 73 -3.06 -3.82 -26.65
N PRO A 74 -3.61 -3.81 -25.41
CA PRO A 74 -3.13 -2.92 -24.38
C PRO A 74 -1.68 -3.24 -24.03
N MET A 75 -0.86 -2.19 -23.93
CA MET A 75 0.53 -2.25 -23.48
C MET A 75 0.61 -1.65 -22.08
N ALA A 76 0.82 -2.50 -21.07
CA ALA A 76 0.95 -2.05 -19.70
C ALA A 76 2.12 -1.06 -19.53
N ALA A 77 1.90 0.00 -18.77
CA ALA A 77 2.95 0.91 -18.37
C ALA A 77 3.74 0.36 -17.18
N ASN A 78 5.04 0.68 -17.13
CA ASN A 78 5.83 0.42 -15.94
C ASN A 78 5.36 1.34 -14.82
N ARG A 79 5.08 0.76 -13.66
CA ARG A 79 4.72 1.52 -12.47
C ARG A 79 5.95 2.30 -11.97
N GLY A 80 5.77 3.54 -11.56
CA GLY A 80 6.85 4.37 -11.01
C GLY A 80 7.50 3.75 -9.78
N HIS A 81 8.78 4.02 -9.55
CA HIS A 81 9.49 3.51 -8.38
C HIS A 81 9.04 4.26 -7.12
N ILE A 82 9.04 3.57 -5.97
CA ILE A 82 8.97 4.21 -4.66
C ILE A 82 10.36 4.11 -4.05
N ILE A 83 10.92 5.26 -3.68
CA ILE A 83 12.28 5.37 -3.12
C ILE A 83 12.23 6.08 -1.76
N ASP A 84 13.19 5.75 -0.90
CA ASP A 84 13.37 6.38 0.40
C ASP A 84 13.95 7.81 0.26
N ARG A 85 14.14 8.49 1.38
CA ARG A 85 14.68 9.87 1.39
C ARG A 85 16.12 9.97 0.85
N LYS A 86 16.89 8.89 0.86
CA LYS A 86 18.28 8.80 0.36
C LYS A 86 18.35 8.26 -1.08
N GLY A 87 17.21 7.93 -1.70
CA GLY A 87 17.12 7.42 -3.06
C GLY A 87 17.23 5.89 -3.19
N GLN A 88 17.20 5.15 -2.08
CA GLN A 88 17.19 3.70 -2.05
C GLN A 88 15.81 3.15 -2.44
N LEU A 89 15.78 2.01 -3.15
CA LEU A 89 14.55 1.45 -3.69
C LEU A 89 13.73 0.73 -2.62
N LEU A 90 12.48 1.19 -2.41
CA LEU A 90 11.51 0.54 -1.52
C LEU A 90 10.51 -0.33 -2.30
N ALA A 91 10.11 0.12 -3.50
CA ALA A 91 9.30 -0.66 -4.42
C ALA A 91 9.67 -0.34 -5.88
N GLY A 92 9.90 -1.39 -6.67
CA GLY A 92 10.29 -1.29 -8.07
C GLY A 92 9.53 -2.28 -8.93
N ASN A 93 10.10 -2.61 -10.09
CA ASN A 93 9.52 -3.59 -11.00
C ASN A 93 10.58 -4.60 -11.42
N ASN A 94 10.19 -5.86 -11.56
CA ASN A 94 10.99 -6.89 -12.19
C ASN A 94 10.31 -7.41 -13.47
N LEU A 95 11.09 -8.02 -14.35
CA LEU A 95 10.55 -8.66 -15.54
C LEU A 95 9.92 -10.00 -15.16
N ALA A 96 8.61 -10.13 -15.37
CA ALA A 96 7.91 -11.39 -15.21
C ALA A 96 7.18 -11.77 -16.51
N ARG A 97 6.66 -12.99 -16.56
CA ARG A 97 5.84 -13.45 -17.69
C ARG A 97 4.44 -13.80 -17.19
N SER A 98 3.42 -13.32 -17.88
CA SER A 98 2.02 -13.62 -17.60
C SER A 98 1.40 -14.38 -18.77
N VAL A 99 0.42 -15.24 -18.48
CA VAL A 99 -0.33 -15.97 -19.51
C VAL A 99 -1.73 -15.39 -19.65
N TYR A 100 -2.16 -15.27 -20.90
CA TYR A 100 -3.43 -14.70 -21.30
C TYR A 100 -4.18 -15.66 -22.22
N LEU A 101 -5.50 -15.55 -22.19
CA LEU A 101 -6.39 -16.19 -23.16
C LEU A 101 -7.30 -15.16 -23.80
N TRP A 102 -7.38 -15.18 -25.12
CA TRP A 102 -8.28 -14.36 -25.93
C TRP A 102 -9.66 -15.04 -26.01
N PRO A 103 -10.72 -14.53 -25.35
CA PRO A 103 -12.02 -15.20 -25.30
C PRO A 103 -12.59 -15.46 -26.70
N LYS A 104 -12.52 -14.46 -27.59
CA LYS A 104 -13.02 -14.52 -28.97
C LYS A 104 -12.38 -15.63 -29.83
N GLU A 105 -11.25 -16.19 -29.40
CA GLU A 105 -10.55 -17.23 -30.16
C GLU A 105 -11.04 -18.65 -30.00
N GLN A 106 -11.88 -18.86 -29.00
CA GLN A 106 -12.33 -20.17 -28.61
C GLN A 106 -13.81 -20.10 -28.29
N THR A 107 -14.55 -21.14 -28.64
CA THR A 107 -15.93 -21.29 -28.15
C THR A 107 -15.92 -21.60 -26.65
N PRO A 108 -17.02 -21.35 -25.92
CA PRO A 108 -17.12 -21.73 -24.51
C PRO A 108 -16.82 -23.22 -24.22
N GLU A 109 -17.12 -24.10 -25.18
CA GLU A 109 -16.79 -25.53 -25.09
C GLU A 109 -15.28 -25.78 -25.22
N GLN A 110 -14.62 -25.04 -26.12
CA GLN A 110 -13.16 -25.09 -26.29
C GLN A 110 -12.41 -24.53 -25.09
N TRP A 111 -12.98 -23.53 -24.38
CA TRP A 111 -12.40 -23.04 -23.12
C TRP A 111 -12.22 -24.15 -22.09
N LYS A 112 -13.14 -25.12 -22.04
CA LYS A 112 -13.03 -26.26 -21.11
C LYS A 112 -11.82 -27.13 -21.45
N VAL A 113 -11.67 -27.48 -22.72
CA VAL A 113 -10.51 -28.27 -23.20
C VAL A 113 -9.21 -27.53 -22.95
N THR A 114 -9.16 -26.23 -23.21
CA THR A 114 -7.96 -25.40 -22.98
C THR A 114 -7.67 -25.28 -21.48
N ALA A 115 -8.68 -25.07 -20.65
CA ALA A 115 -8.54 -25.00 -19.20
C ALA A 115 -8.01 -26.31 -18.61
N ASP A 116 -8.50 -27.47 -19.09
CA ASP A 116 -8.02 -28.79 -18.66
C ASP A 116 -6.55 -29.01 -19.03
N LYS A 117 -6.12 -28.54 -20.22
CA LYS A 117 -4.72 -28.58 -20.65
C LYS A 117 -3.83 -27.61 -19.87
N LEU A 118 -4.31 -26.40 -19.61
CA LEU A 118 -3.57 -25.36 -18.89
C LEU A 118 -3.49 -25.63 -17.39
N SER A 119 -4.48 -26.30 -16.81
CA SER A 119 -4.55 -26.58 -15.37
C SER A 119 -3.27 -27.20 -14.79
N PRO A 120 -2.72 -28.31 -15.34
CA PRO A 120 -1.48 -28.89 -14.83
C PRO A 120 -0.25 -28.00 -15.05
N LEU A 121 -0.18 -27.27 -16.18
CA LEU A 121 0.94 -26.39 -16.50
C LEU A 121 0.97 -25.17 -15.59
N LEU A 122 -0.18 -24.51 -15.44
CA LEU A 122 -0.35 -23.31 -14.64
C LEU A 122 -0.51 -23.59 -13.16
N LYS A 123 -0.59 -24.86 -12.73
CA LYS A 123 -0.88 -25.25 -11.33
C LYS A 123 -2.09 -24.49 -10.76
N ILE A 124 -3.12 -24.28 -11.58
CA ILE A 124 -4.39 -23.62 -11.21
C ILE A 124 -5.52 -24.58 -11.61
N PRO A 125 -6.54 -24.82 -10.76
CA PRO A 125 -7.65 -25.67 -11.13
C PRO A 125 -8.36 -25.20 -12.41
N ALA A 126 -8.64 -26.11 -13.34
CA ALA A 126 -9.37 -25.81 -14.58
C ALA A 126 -10.69 -25.04 -14.33
N GLN A 127 -11.40 -25.37 -13.24
CA GLN A 127 -12.64 -24.71 -12.84
C GLN A 127 -12.45 -23.21 -12.55
N GLU A 128 -11.29 -22.81 -12.02
CA GLU A 128 -10.98 -21.42 -11.74
C GLU A 128 -10.67 -20.65 -13.02
N ILE A 129 -9.90 -21.26 -13.94
CA ILE A 129 -9.65 -20.71 -15.29
C ILE A 129 -10.98 -20.47 -16.00
N LEU A 130 -11.87 -21.46 -15.99
CA LEU A 130 -13.22 -21.35 -16.55
C LEU A 130 -14.05 -20.28 -15.83
N GLY A 131 -13.91 -20.16 -14.51
CA GLY A 131 -14.57 -19.12 -13.73
C GLY A 131 -14.16 -17.71 -14.14
N LYS A 132 -12.88 -17.48 -14.49
CA LYS A 132 -12.41 -16.20 -15.05
C LYS A 132 -12.99 -15.94 -16.44
N LEU A 133 -12.98 -16.95 -17.31
CA LEU A 133 -13.46 -16.80 -18.70
C LEU A 133 -14.97 -16.59 -18.79
N LYS A 134 -15.76 -17.29 -17.97
CA LYS A 134 -17.24 -17.15 -17.92
C LYS A 134 -17.72 -15.78 -17.44
N LYS A 135 -16.88 -15.00 -16.78
CA LYS A 135 -17.21 -13.62 -16.34
C LYS A 135 -17.08 -12.60 -17.47
N VAL A 136 -16.53 -13.00 -18.62
CA VAL A 136 -16.24 -12.12 -19.75
C VAL A 136 -17.08 -12.56 -20.94
N ASP A 137 -17.50 -11.59 -21.76
CA ASP A 137 -18.21 -11.85 -23.01
C ASP A 137 -17.34 -12.74 -23.92
N PRO A 138 -17.84 -13.89 -24.43
CA PRO A 138 -17.12 -14.73 -25.38
C PRO A 138 -16.66 -13.98 -26.64
N SER A 139 -17.34 -12.90 -27.03
CA SER A 139 -16.98 -12.05 -28.16
C SER A 139 -15.95 -10.96 -27.83
N SER A 140 -15.47 -10.90 -26.58
CA SER A 140 -14.51 -9.90 -26.13
C SER A 140 -13.20 -9.93 -26.92
N TYR A 141 -12.82 -8.77 -27.44
CA TYR A 141 -11.54 -8.52 -28.10
C TYR A 141 -10.43 -8.20 -27.10
N ARG A 142 -10.64 -8.37 -25.80
CA ARG A 142 -9.63 -8.15 -24.76
C ARG A 142 -9.17 -9.49 -24.17
N PRO A 143 -7.87 -9.73 -24.02
CA PRO A 143 -7.38 -10.95 -23.41
C PRO A 143 -7.68 -10.97 -21.91
N VAL A 144 -7.92 -12.16 -21.38
CA VAL A 144 -8.13 -12.40 -19.95
C VAL A 144 -6.84 -12.94 -19.35
N ARG A 145 -6.31 -12.27 -18.32
CA ARG A 145 -5.12 -12.75 -17.59
C ARG A 145 -5.48 -14.00 -16.79
N LEU A 146 -4.90 -15.14 -17.17
CA LEU A 146 -5.14 -16.39 -16.46
C LEU A 146 -4.25 -16.47 -15.21
N ARG A 147 -2.95 -16.18 -15.35
CA ARG A 147 -1.97 -16.16 -14.26
C ARG A 147 -0.93 -15.06 -14.46
N GLN A 148 -0.65 -14.33 -13.38
CA GLN A 148 0.38 -13.29 -13.29
C GLN A 148 1.70 -13.86 -12.78
N ALA A 149 2.82 -13.25 -13.19
CA ALA A 149 4.16 -13.46 -12.65
C ALA A 149 4.54 -14.94 -12.52
N MET A 150 4.47 -15.67 -13.63
CA MET A 150 4.83 -17.09 -13.67
C MET A 150 6.33 -17.27 -13.44
N PRO A 151 6.74 -18.14 -12.51
CA PRO A 151 8.14 -18.42 -12.30
C PRO A 151 8.68 -19.31 -13.45
N PRO A 152 10.01 -19.41 -13.61
CA PRO A 152 10.66 -20.17 -14.68
C PRO A 152 10.15 -21.59 -14.88
N GLU A 153 9.87 -22.29 -13.79
CA GLU A 153 9.44 -23.68 -13.78
C GLU A 153 8.03 -23.87 -14.35
N VAL A 154 7.24 -22.79 -14.41
CA VAL A 154 5.90 -22.75 -15.00
C VAL A 154 5.94 -22.24 -16.43
N PHE A 155 6.69 -21.16 -16.70
CA PHE A 155 6.66 -20.56 -18.04
C PHE A 155 7.42 -21.41 -19.07
N VAL A 156 8.52 -22.08 -18.70
CA VAL A 156 9.34 -22.82 -19.67
C VAL A 156 8.55 -23.97 -20.31
N PRO A 157 7.88 -24.88 -19.56
CA PRO A 157 7.06 -25.93 -20.16
C PRO A 157 5.85 -25.39 -20.92
N LEU A 158 5.28 -24.27 -20.44
CA LEU A 158 4.14 -23.62 -21.10
C LEU A 158 4.55 -23.04 -22.46
N ALA A 159 5.71 -22.39 -22.56
CA ALA A 159 6.20 -21.76 -23.79
C ALA A 159 6.35 -22.76 -24.94
N GLU A 160 6.68 -24.03 -24.66
CA GLU A 160 6.79 -25.10 -25.66
C GLU A 160 5.43 -25.49 -26.26
N GLN A 161 4.33 -25.32 -25.50
CA GLN A 161 2.99 -25.77 -25.89
C GLN A 161 2.07 -24.63 -26.32
N VAL A 162 2.34 -23.39 -25.92
CA VAL A 162 1.49 -22.21 -26.19
C VAL A 162 1.27 -22.00 -27.68
N GLY A 163 2.28 -22.24 -28.53
CA GLY A 163 2.15 -22.13 -29.99
C GLY A 163 1.11 -23.08 -30.60
N GLN A 164 0.73 -24.14 -29.88
CA GLN A 164 -0.28 -25.12 -30.31
C GLN A 164 -1.68 -24.84 -29.71
N MET A 165 -1.77 -23.91 -28.74
CA MET A 165 -3.02 -23.55 -28.07
C MET A 165 -3.59 -22.27 -28.67
N ARG A 166 -4.59 -22.42 -29.54
CA ARG A 166 -5.25 -21.29 -30.21
C ARG A 166 -5.73 -20.23 -29.20
N GLY A 167 -5.29 -18.98 -29.31
CA GLY A 167 -5.75 -17.89 -28.45
C GLY A 167 -5.14 -17.86 -27.05
N VAL A 168 -4.16 -18.71 -26.75
CA VAL A 168 -3.32 -18.59 -25.55
C VAL A 168 -2.03 -17.87 -25.94
N GLU A 169 -1.58 -16.96 -25.10
CA GLU A 169 -0.33 -16.23 -25.31
C GLU A 169 0.40 -16.02 -23.98
N VAL A 170 1.73 -15.89 -24.05
CA VAL A 170 2.58 -15.52 -22.91
C VAL A 170 3.20 -14.17 -23.22
N ARG A 171 3.05 -13.22 -22.30
CA ARG A 171 3.57 -11.86 -22.46
C ARG A 171 4.62 -11.54 -21.40
N PRO A 172 5.76 -10.91 -21.77
CA PRO A 172 6.63 -10.27 -20.80
C PRO A 172 5.92 -9.03 -20.24
N GLU A 173 5.93 -8.88 -18.92
CA GLU A 173 5.29 -7.77 -18.23
C GLU A 173 6.15 -7.30 -17.07
N ALA A 174 6.06 -6.00 -16.75
CA ALA A 174 6.59 -5.48 -15.51
C ALA A 174 5.70 -5.96 -14.36
N ASN A 175 6.30 -6.68 -13.41
CA ASN A 175 5.63 -7.07 -12.18
C ASN A 175 6.20 -6.26 -11.02
N ARG A 176 5.32 -5.82 -10.12
CA ARG A 176 5.73 -5.05 -8.94
C ARG A 176 6.61 -5.92 -8.05
N TYR A 177 7.63 -5.33 -7.43
CA TYR A 177 8.55 -6.04 -6.55
C TYR A 177 8.98 -5.13 -5.39
N TYR A 178 9.01 -5.69 -4.18
CA TYR A 178 9.41 -5.02 -2.95
C TYR A 178 10.70 -5.68 -2.43
N PRO A 179 11.87 -5.05 -2.63
CA PRO A 179 13.18 -5.68 -2.36
C PRO A 179 13.38 -6.14 -0.93
N GLU A 180 12.85 -5.37 0.03
CA GLU A 180 13.01 -5.61 1.47
C GLU A 180 11.87 -6.46 2.07
N GLY A 181 11.06 -7.11 1.23
CA GLY A 181 9.96 -7.98 1.68
C GLY A 181 8.91 -7.22 2.49
N SER A 182 8.74 -7.59 3.76
CA SER A 182 7.73 -7.01 4.66
C SER A 182 8.12 -5.67 5.29
N LEU A 183 9.34 -5.19 5.05
CA LEU A 183 9.80 -3.92 5.60
C LEU A 183 8.93 -2.77 5.08
N ALA A 184 8.50 -1.90 5.99
CA ALA A 184 7.63 -0.76 5.71
C ALA A 184 6.29 -1.13 5.03
N ALA A 185 5.81 -2.38 5.17
CA ALA A 185 4.62 -2.85 4.46
C ALA A 185 3.37 -1.98 4.71
N HIS A 186 3.16 -1.47 5.92
CA HIS A 186 2.02 -0.58 6.22
C HIS A 186 2.15 0.82 5.60
N VAL A 187 3.38 1.26 5.29
CA VAL A 187 3.64 2.52 4.57
C VAL A 187 3.47 2.30 3.07
N LEU A 188 4.17 1.30 2.51
CA LEU A 188 4.15 1.03 1.08
C LEU A 188 2.75 0.56 0.64
N GLY A 189 2.14 -0.32 1.42
CA GLY A 189 0.92 -1.00 1.08
C GLY A 189 1.15 -2.06 0.01
N TYR A 190 0.08 -2.39 -0.72
CA TYR A 190 0.12 -3.43 -1.75
C TYR A 190 -0.74 -3.03 -2.95
N ILE A 191 -0.60 -3.79 -4.03
CA ILE A 191 -1.31 -3.63 -5.29
C ILE A 191 -2.34 -4.73 -5.50
N GLY A 192 -3.30 -4.53 -6.40
CA GLY A 192 -4.26 -5.56 -6.80
C GLY A 192 -4.90 -5.22 -8.13
N GLU A 193 -5.59 -6.18 -8.75
CA GLU A 193 -6.41 -5.92 -9.94
C GLU A 193 -7.52 -4.91 -9.59
N ALA A 194 -7.77 -3.97 -10.50
CA ALA A 194 -8.80 -2.96 -10.37
C ALA A 194 -10.17 -3.61 -10.13
N THR A 195 -10.81 -3.22 -9.04
CA THR A 195 -12.15 -3.66 -8.68
C THR A 195 -13.20 -3.02 -9.59
N GLN A 196 -14.45 -3.51 -9.55
CA GLN A 196 -15.54 -2.84 -10.26
C GLN A 196 -15.78 -1.40 -9.78
N ALA A 197 -15.46 -1.10 -8.52
CA ALA A 197 -15.54 0.26 -8.00
C ALA A 197 -14.46 1.15 -8.64
N ASP A 198 -13.23 0.65 -8.75
CA ASP A 198 -12.13 1.36 -9.41
C ASP A 198 -12.45 1.64 -10.88
N LEU A 199 -12.93 0.64 -11.62
CA LEU A 199 -13.30 0.79 -13.04
C LEU A 199 -14.49 1.75 -13.26
N LYS A 200 -15.37 1.91 -12.27
CA LYS A 200 -16.46 2.90 -12.31
C LYS A 200 -15.95 4.31 -12.02
N ALA A 201 -15.04 4.45 -11.06
CA ALA A 201 -14.43 5.74 -10.72
C ALA A 201 -13.46 6.22 -11.80
N HIS A 202 -12.83 5.28 -12.51
CA HIS A 202 -11.86 5.51 -13.57
C HIS A 202 -12.25 4.70 -14.83
N PRO A 203 -13.23 5.16 -15.62
CA PRO A 203 -13.66 4.49 -16.85
C PRO A 203 -12.55 4.29 -17.88
N GLU A 204 -11.48 5.07 -17.78
CA GLU A 204 -10.27 4.98 -18.60
C GLU A 204 -9.39 3.76 -18.25
N TYR A 205 -9.57 3.15 -17.08
CA TYR A 205 -8.77 2.00 -16.67
C TYR A 205 -9.11 0.76 -17.52
N PRO A 206 -8.11 0.13 -18.17
CA PRO A 206 -8.34 -1.12 -18.85
C PRO A 206 -8.71 -2.21 -17.85
N MET A 207 -9.56 -3.15 -18.29
CA MET A 207 -9.91 -4.33 -17.48
C MET A 207 -8.64 -5.12 -17.15
N GLY A 208 -8.45 -5.48 -15.87
CA GLY A 208 -7.23 -6.15 -15.39
C GLY A 208 -6.06 -5.20 -15.10
N MET A 209 -6.28 -3.88 -15.14
CA MET A 209 -5.29 -2.91 -14.66
C MET A 209 -4.93 -3.19 -13.19
N ILE A 210 -3.65 -3.07 -12.87
CA ILE A 210 -3.16 -3.17 -11.50
C ILE A 210 -3.18 -1.77 -10.88
N VAL A 211 -3.86 -1.65 -9.75
CA VAL A 211 -3.96 -0.41 -8.96
C VAL A 211 -3.46 -0.65 -7.55
N GLY A 212 -3.06 0.42 -6.87
CA GLY A 212 -2.73 0.35 -5.46
C GLY A 212 -3.97 0.18 -4.59
N GLN A 213 -3.89 -0.70 -3.61
CA GLN A 213 -5.00 -1.06 -2.72
C GLN A 213 -4.81 -0.53 -1.29
N MET A 214 -3.56 -0.30 -0.88
CA MET A 214 -3.22 0.23 0.43
C MET A 214 -2.00 1.15 0.34
N GLY A 215 -1.76 1.98 1.36
CA GLY A 215 -0.52 2.71 1.55
C GLY A 215 -0.19 3.72 0.45
N ILE A 216 1.10 3.97 0.24
CA ILE A 216 1.61 4.81 -0.86
C ILE A 216 1.21 4.25 -2.23
N GLU A 217 1.13 2.92 -2.38
CA GLU A 217 0.65 2.31 -3.62
C GLU A 217 -0.73 2.85 -4.02
N ALA A 218 -1.67 2.94 -3.07
CA ALA A 218 -3.02 3.47 -3.29
C ALA A 218 -3.04 5.00 -3.39
N SER A 219 -2.48 5.70 -2.41
CA SER A 219 -2.59 7.16 -2.35
C SER A 219 -1.83 7.88 -3.46
N SER A 220 -0.76 7.27 -3.98
CA SER A 220 0.01 7.80 -5.11
C SER A 220 -0.31 7.10 -6.44
N ASN A 221 -1.37 6.28 -6.50
CA ASN A 221 -1.71 5.48 -7.69
C ASN A 221 -1.79 6.33 -8.96
N SER A 222 -2.38 7.52 -8.91
CA SER A 222 -2.52 8.43 -10.06
C SER A 222 -1.18 8.90 -10.64
N LYS A 223 -0.11 8.93 -9.82
CA LYS A 223 1.25 9.29 -10.25
C LYS A 223 2.04 8.06 -10.68
N ILE A 224 1.98 7.00 -9.89
CA ILE A 224 2.86 5.83 -10.09
C ILE A 224 2.29 4.81 -11.06
N ALA A 225 0.98 4.74 -11.33
CA ALA A 225 0.41 3.70 -12.21
C ALA A 225 0.92 3.78 -13.66
N GLY A 226 1.28 4.98 -14.12
CA GLY A 226 1.56 5.24 -15.53
C GLY A 226 0.31 5.18 -16.40
N ILE A 227 0.48 5.51 -17.68
CA ILE A 227 -0.60 5.51 -18.67
C ILE A 227 -0.33 4.39 -19.66
N TRP A 228 -1.25 3.43 -19.73
CA TRP A 228 -1.12 2.30 -20.64
C TRP A 228 -1.14 2.80 -22.10
N GLY A 229 -0.32 2.16 -22.91
CA GLY A 229 -0.28 2.34 -24.34
C GLY A 229 -1.13 1.29 -25.04
N ASP A 230 -1.12 1.32 -26.37
CA ASP A 230 -1.82 0.36 -27.20
C ASP A 230 -1.01 0.01 -28.43
N ARG A 231 -1.04 -1.25 -28.84
CA ARG A 231 -0.52 -1.68 -30.14
C ARG A 231 -1.68 -2.11 -31.03
N LEU A 232 -1.70 -1.59 -32.26
CA LEU A 232 -2.59 -2.04 -33.31
C LEU A 232 -1.85 -3.10 -34.14
N ILE A 233 -2.31 -4.34 -34.08
CA ILE A 233 -1.75 -5.46 -34.86
C ILE A 233 -2.76 -5.95 -35.90
N GLU A 234 -2.27 -6.24 -37.09
CA GLU A 234 -2.98 -6.95 -38.13
C GLU A 234 -2.82 -8.45 -37.88
N VAL A 235 -3.92 -9.19 -37.80
CA VAL A 235 -3.90 -10.66 -37.61
C VAL A 235 -4.53 -11.39 -38.79
N ASN A 236 -4.09 -12.63 -39.03
CA ASN A 236 -4.75 -13.53 -39.98
C ASN A 236 -5.93 -14.27 -39.33
N ALA A 237 -6.64 -15.11 -40.10
CA ALA A 237 -7.77 -15.90 -39.60
C ALA A 237 -7.38 -16.96 -38.54
N GLN A 238 -6.07 -17.22 -38.39
CA GLN A 238 -5.45 -18.08 -37.38
C GLN A 238 -4.84 -17.29 -36.21
N ASN A 239 -4.97 -15.95 -36.23
CA ASN A 239 -4.55 -14.99 -35.21
C ASN A 239 -3.06 -14.88 -34.96
N GLN A 240 -2.29 -15.24 -35.96
CA GLN A 240 -0.88 -14.92 -35.99
C GLN A 240 -0.75 -13.43 -36.32
N GLU A 241 0.11 -12.75 -35.56
CA GLU A 241 0.46 -11.36 -35.84
C GLU A 241 1.14 -11.29 -37.20
N LEU A 242 0.50 -10.63 -38.16
CA LEU A 242 1.07 -10.40 -39.49
C LEU A 242 1.97 -9.17 -39.48
N ARG A 243 1.45 -8.07 -38.94
CA ARG A 243 2.12 -6.77 -39.00
C ARG A 243 1.58 -5.81 -37.94
N MET A 244 2.46 -5.00 -37.35
CA MET A 244 2.06 -3.86 -36.53
C MET A 244 1.57 -2.72 -37.43
N MET A 245 0.33 -2.27 -37.25
CA MET A 245 -0.26 -1.15 -37.99
C MET A 245 -0.02 0.20 -37.32
N GLY A 246 0.22 0.20 -36.01
CA GLY A 246 0.54 1.40 -35.23
C GLY A 246 0.74 1.07 -33.76
N GLU A 247 1.39 1.97 -33.04
CA GLU A 247 1.52 1.88 -31.59
C GLU A 247 1.39 3.26 -30.94
N THR A 248 0.75 3.29 -29.79
CA THR A 248 0.83 4.37 -28.82
C THR A 248 1.67 3.83 -27.67
N PRO A 249 2.93 4.27 -27.49
CA PRO A 249 3.79 3.71 -26.47
C PRO A 249 3.23 4.04 -25.06
N PRO A 250 3.33 3.10 -24.09
CA PRO A 250 2.94 3.38 -22.72
C PRO A 250 3.84 4.45 -22.11
N LYS A 251 3.27 5.28 -21.23
CA LYS A 251 4.03 6.26 -20.44
C LYS A 251 4.27 5.69 -19.04
N PRO A 252 5.54 5.44 -18.63
CA PRO A 252 5.85 4.99 -17.29
C PRO A 252 5.30 5.94 -16.22
N GLY A 253 4.95 5.40 -15.07
CA GLY A 253 4.58 6.19 -13.90
C GLY A 253 5.76 6.96 -13.32
N GLU A 254 5.45 8.03 -12.60
CA GLU A 254 6.44 8.88 -11.96
C GLU A 254 7.07 8.19 -10.74
N THR A 255 8.36 8.38 -10.53
CA THR A 255 9.02 7.97 -9.28
C THR A 255 8.55 8.85 -8.14
N VAL A 256 8.17 8.24 -7.02
CA VAL A 256 7.77 8.92 -5.79
C VAL A 256 8.85 8.72 -4.73
N GLN A 257 9.30 9.83 -4.15
CA GLN A 257 10.26 9.83 -3.05
C GLN A 257 9.56 10.05 -1.72
N LEU A 258 9.84 9.19 -0.75
CA LEU A 258 9.31 9.26 0.60
C LEU A 258 10.26 10.01 1.55
N THR A 259 9.74 10.44 2.69
CA THR A 259 10.52 10.96 3.83
C THR A 259 11.12 9.85 4.69
N ILE A 260 10.66 8.61 4.51
CA ILE A 260 11.15 7.42 5.21
C ILE A 260 12.66 7.28 5.00
N ASP A 261 13.37 6.96 6.07
CA ASP A 261 14.77 6.56 6.03
C ASP A 261 14.86 5.04 6.15
N LEU A 262 15.34 4.37 5.09
CA LEU A 262 15.31 2.91 5.01
C LEU A 262 16.08 2.25 6.17
N GLU A 263 17.27 2.77 6.50
CA GLU A 263 18.11 2.21 7.57
C GLU A 263 17.46 2.37 8.96
N MET A 264 16.80 3.50 9.19
CA MET A 264 16.09 3.72 10.45
C MET A 264 14.83 2.88 10.57
N GLN A 265 14.08 2.74 9.47
CA GLN A 265 12.89 1.88 9.42
C GLN A 265 13.27 0.43 9.72
N LYS A 266 14.36 -0.05 9.12
CA LYS A 266 14.93 -1.37 9.38
C LYS A 266 15.34 -1.54 10.84
N ALA A 267 16.08 -0.59 11.40
CA ALA A 267 16.46 -0.62 12.81
C ALA A 267 15.23 -0.67 13.74
N ALA A 268 14.17 0.07 13.42
CA ALA A 268 12.94 0.07 14.21
C ALA A 268 12.18 -1.27 14.16
N GLU A 269 12.03 -1.85 12.96
CA GLU A 269 11.35 -3.15 12.79
C GLU A 269 12.16 -4.32 13.37
N GLU A 270 13.50 -4.32 13.18
CA GLU A 270 14.39 -5.30 13.83
C GLU A 270 14.36 -5.17 15.34
N ALA A 271 14.37 -3.94 15.87
CA ALA A 271 14.28 -3.69 17.29
C ALA A 271 12.92 -4.13 17.84
N LEU A 272 11.79 -3.92 17.14
CA LEU A 272 10.49 -4.47 17.56
C LEU A 272 10.53 -6.00 17.63
N GLY A 273 11.16 -6.65 16.65
CA GLY A 273 11.19 -8.11 16.52
C GLY A 273 9.77 -8.66 16.41
N ASN A 274 9.47 -9.75 17.13
CA ASN A 274 8.15 -10.38 17.09
C ASN A 274 7.10 -9.72 18.01
N ARG A 275 7.43 -8.59 18.66
CA ARG A 275 6.55 -7.95 19.63
C ARG A 275 5.45 -7.16 18.92
N ARG A 276 4.22 -7.25 19.42
CA ARG A 276 3.13 -6.40 18.93
C ARG A 276 3.40 -4.95 19.33
N GLY A 277 3.37 -4.03 18.37
CA GLY A 277 3.70 -2.65 18.67
C GLY A 277 3.97 -1.80 17.44
N ALA A 278 4.44 -0.59 17.69
CA ALA A 278 4.75 0.38 16.65
C ALA A 278 5.86 1.35 17.08
N VAL A 279 6.57 1.88 16.09
CA VAL A 279 7.59 2.92 16.26
C VAL A 279 7.35 4.00 15.23
N VAL A 280 7.30 5.24 15.68
CA VAL A 280 7.20 6.41 14.81
C VAL A 280 8.37 7.34 15.09
N ALA A 281 9.00 7.85 14.03
CA ALA A 281 9.99 8.90 14.14
C ALA A 281 9.72 10.03 13.16
N LEU A 282 9.83 11.27 13.62
CA LEU A 282 9.57 12.48 12.87
C LEU A 282 10.78 13.41 12.88
N ASP A 283 11.04 14.08 11.76
CA ASP A 283 11.87 15.28 11.75
C ASP A 283 11.13 16.43 12.47
N VAL A 284 11.72 16.99 13.53
CA VAL A 284 11.03 17.95 14.40
C VAL A 284 10.82 19.32 13.76
N LYS A 285 11.53 19.62 12.66
CA LYS A 285 11.45 20.93 11.98
C LYS A 285 10.41 20.90 10.88
N THR A 286 10.31 19.78 10.18
CA THR A 286 9.50 19.65 8.96
C THR A 286 8.23 18.83 9.17
N GLY A 287 8.23 17.86 10.08
CA GLY A 287 7.18 16.85 10.19
C GLY A 287 7.30 15.72 9.16
N GLY A 288 8.41 15.61 8.45
CA GLY A 288 8.66 14.45 7.60
C GLY A 288 8.72 13.17 8.44
N VAL A 289 7.95 12.16 8.06
CA VAL A 289 7.94 10.87 8.77
C VAL A 289 9.16 10.06 8.34
N LEU A 290 10.09 9.84 9.27
CA LEU A 290 11.34 9.11 9.04
C LEU A 290 11.16 7.60 9.25
N VAL A 291 10.33 7.23 10.22
CA VAL A 291 9.99 5.84 10.55
C VAL A 291 8.49 5.76 10.84
N LEU A 292 7.84 4.72 10.31
CA LEU A 292 6.46 4.34 10.64
C LEU A 292 6.35 2.81 10.65
N ALA A 293 6.94 2.19 11.66
CA ALA A 293 6.96 0.74 11.83
C ALA A 293 5.72 0.27 12.61
N SER A 294 5.18 -0.88 12.20
CA SER A 294 4.09 -1.59 12.87
C SER A 294 4.33 -3.08 12.77
N HIS A 295 4.16 -3.79 13.88
CA HIS A 295 4.28 -5.24 13.93
C HIS A 295 3.08 -5.86 14.68
N PRO A 296 2.49 -6.98 14.20
CA PRO A 296 2.90 -7.82 13.06
C PRO A 296 2.77 -7.16 11.69
N THR A 297 3.61 -7.61 10.76
CA THR A 297 3.70 -7.12 9.37
C THR A 297 3.23 -8.19 8.37
N PHE A 298 3.18 -7.82 7.09
CA PHE A 298 2.90 -8.71 5.96
C PHE A 298 3.88 -8.43 4.82
N ASP A 299 4.09 -9.40 3.92
CA ASP A 299 4.91 -9.19 2.72
C ASP A 299 4.03 -8.72 1.54
N PRO A 300 4.20 -7.47 1.04
CA PRO A 300 3.45 -6.98 -0.11
C PRO A 300 3.70 -7.77 -1.39
N ASN A 301 4.81 -8.51 -1.50
CA ASN A 301 5.10 -9.37 -2.66
C ASN A 301 4.05 -10.47 -2.85
N LEU A 302 3.32 -10.86 -1.78
CA LEU A 302 2.22 -11.83 -1.86
C LEU A 302 1.14 -11.38 -2.86
N PHE A 303 0.88 -10.06 -2.95
CA PHE A 303 -0.15 -9.46 -3.80
C PHE A 303 0.31 -9.21 -5.25
N THR A 304 1.58 -9.43 -5.54
CA THR A 304 2.13 -9.34 -6.91
C THR A 304 1.87 -10.61 -7.72
N ARG A 305 1.39 -11.65 -7.04
CA ARG A 305 1.01 -12.94 -7.59
C ARG A 305 -0.33 -13.38 -7.01
N LYS A 306 -0.77 -14.56 -7.41
CA LYS A 306 -1.89 -15.21 -6.75
C LYS A 306 -1.48 -15.64 -5.34
N ILE A 307 -2.25 -15.18 -4.35
CA ILE A 307 -2.14 -15.56 -2.93
C ILE A 307 -2.74 -16.96 -2.74
N THR A 308 -2.08 -17.81 -1.96
CA THR A 308 -2.62 -19.12 -1.59
C THR A 308 -3.69 -19.01 -0.50
N LYS A 309 -4.46 -20.08 -0.28
CA LYS A 309 -5.49 -20.07 0.75
C LYS A 309 -4.88 -19.89 2.15
N GLU A 310 -3.76 -20.56 2.41
CA GLU A 310 -3.03 -20.53 3.68
C GLU A 310 -2.41 -19.15 3.95
N GLU A 311 -1.85 -18.52 2.92
CA GLU A 311 -1.35 -17.14 2.99
C GLU A 311 -2.49 -16.17 3.31
N TRP A 312 -3.63 -16.32 2.64
CA TRP A 312 -4.80 -15.49 2.90
C TRP A 312 -5.36 -15.68 4.31
N GLU A 313 -5.44 -16.92 4.80
CA GLU A 313 -5.87 -17.23 6.17
C GLU A 313 -4.94 -16.61 7.22
N THR A 314 -3.63 -16.60 6.96
CA THR A 314 -2.64 -15.94 7.83
C THR A 314 -2.86 -14.43 7.88
N LEU A 315 -3.13 -13.81 6.74
CA LEU A 315 -3.41 -12.37 6.63
C LEU A 315 -4.73 -11.97 7.30
N GLN A 316 -5.68 -12.91 7.45
CA GLN A 316 -6.95 -12.74 8.15
C GLN A 316 -6.91 -13.25 9.61
N GLY A 317 -5.73 -13.67 10.08
CA GLY A 317 -5.56 -14.25 11.42
C GLY A 317 -5.76 -13.24 12.55
N LEU A 318 -5.79 -13.76 13.79
CA LEU A 318 -6.03 -12.98 15.02
C LEU A 318 -5.01 -11.85 15.26
N GLU A 319 -3.82 -11.98 14.70
CA GLU A 319 -2.73 -11.00 14.83
C GLU A 319 -2.97 -9.72 14.01
N ASN A 320 -3.94 -9.74 13.08
CA ASN A 320 -4.35 -8.61 12.24
C ASN A 320 -3.15 -7.88 11.59
N PRO A 321 -2.39 -8.53 10.70
CA PRO A 321 -1.16 -7.98 10.14
C PRO A 321 -1.38 -6.74 9.26
N PHE A 322 -2.58 -6.49 8.74
CA PHE A 322 -2.88 -5.23 8.03
C PHE A 322 -3.07 -4.02 8.96
N LEU A 323 -3.29 -4.25 10.25
CA LEU A 323 -3.52 -3.18 11.21
C LEU A 323 -2.24 -2.36 11.39
N ASN A 324 -2.30 -1.08 11.00
CA ASN A 324 -1.21 -0.16 11.25
C ASN A 324 -1.28 0.40 12.68
N ARG A 325 -0.56 -0.24 13.59
CA ARG A 325 -0.52 0.11 15.02
C ARG A 325 0.10 1.47 15.30
N ALA A 326 0.89 2.03 14.37
CA ALA A 326 1.38 3.40 14.47
C ALA A 326 0.25 4.46 14.42
N MET A 327 -0.92 4.05 13.93
CA MET A 327 -2.11 4.88 13.75
C MET A 327 -3.30 4.38 14.58
N GLN A 328 -3.06 3.52 15.59
CA GLN A 328 -4.08 3.03 16.50
C GLN A 328 -4.01 3.79 17.83
N GLY A 329 -5.17 4.13 18.40
CA GLY A 329 -5.24 4.84 19.67
C GLY A 329 -5.00 3.91 20.86
N TYR A 330 -4.05 4.26 21.72
CA TYR A 330 -3.78 3.54 22.97
C TYR A 330 -3.87 4.49 24.16
N PRO A 331 -4.18 4.02 25.37
CA PRO A 331 -4.04 4.86 26.54
C PRO A 331 -2.55 5.24 26.70
N PRO A 332 -2.21 6.53 26.68
CA PRO A 332 -0.81 6.99 26.63
C PRO A 332 -0.03 6.77 27.94
N GLY A 333 -0.76 6.53 29.05
CA GLY A 333 -0.18 6.47 30.39
C GLY A 333 0.69 7.70 30.69
N SER A 334 1.77 7.49 31.45
CA SER A 334 2.62 8.59 31.92
C SER A 334 3.29 9.45 30.84
N THR A 335 3.26 9.08 29.55
CA THR A 335 3.68 9.98 28.46
C THR A 335 2.77 11.21 28.34
N PHE A 336 1.50 11.07 28.74
CA PHE A 336 0.49 12.12 28.70
C PHE A 336 0.71 13.24 29.73
N LYS A 337 1.53 13.00 30.76
CA LYS A 337 1.88 14.01 31.76
C LYS A 337 2.53 15.26 31.13
N ILE A 338 3.04 15.16 29.91
CA ILE A 338 3.44 16.29 29.07
C ILE A 338 2.24 17.23 28.84
N VAL A 339 1.11 16.69 28.35
CA VAL A 339 -0.12 17.46 28.12
C VAL A 339 -0.64 18.07 29.42
N THR A 340 -0.67 17.30 30.51
CA THR A 340 -1.10 17.79 31.82
C THR A 340 -0.21 18.92 32.34
N SER A 341 1.11 18.85 32.10
CA SER A 341 2.06 19.91 32.44
C SER A 341 1.73 21.21 31.72
N VAL A 342 1.55 21.12 30.39
CA VAL A 342 1.16 22.27 29.55
C VAL A 342 -0.18 22.83 30.03
N ALA A 343 -1.20 21.98 30.18
CA ALA A 343 -2.53 22.40 30.59
C ALA A 343 -2.54 23.12 31.94
N GLY A 344 -1.77 22.61 32.91
CA GLY A 344 -1.57 23.23 34.21
C GLY A 344 -0.99 24.63 34.13
N MET A 345 0.16 24.79 33.48
CA MET A 345 0.83 26.10 33.36
C MET A 345 0.03 27.10 32.51
N GLU A 346 -0.54 26.63 31.41
CA GLU A 346 -1.27 27.47 30.46
C GLU A 346 -2.69 27.81 30.91
N SER A 347 -3.18 27.16 31.97
CA SER A 347 -4.39 27.61 32.67
C SER A 347 -4.16 28.91 33.46
N GLY A 348 -2.90 29.27 33.72
CA GLY A 348 -2.52 30.38 34.60
C GLY A 348 -2.58 30.03 36.09
N LYS A 349 -2.96 28.80 36.46
CA LYS A 349 -3.04 28.35 37.86
C LYS A 349 -1.68 27.94 38.44
N PHE A 350 -0.72 27.60 37.58
CA PHE A 350 0.65 27.29 37.95
C PHE A 350 1.63 28.12 37.11
N SER A 351 2.69 28.59 37.74
CA SER A 351 3.89 29.09 37.07
C SER A 351 4.85 27.94 36.74
N PRO A 352 5.81 28.15 35.82
CA PRO A 352 6.88 27.17 35.58
C PRO A 352 7.67 26.78 36.84
N ASP A 353 7.85 27.71 37.79
CA ASP A 353 8.54 27.50 39.07
C ASP A 353 7.64 26.97 40.21
N SER A 354 6.39 26.62 39.91
CA SER A 354 5.46 26.15 40.95
C SER A 354 5.94 24.84 41.57
N ILE A 355 5.86 24.78 42.90
CA ILE A 355 6.21 23.60 43.70
C ILE A 355 4.94 23.03 44.31
N VAL A 356 4.76 21.72 44.22
CA VAL A 356 3.60 21.01 44.76
C VAL A 356 4.08 19.89 45.69
N GLY A 357 3.42 19.77 46.84
CA GLY A 357 3.66 18.68 47.77
C GLY A 357 3.09 17.36 47.25
N THR A 358 3.89 16.30 47.30
CA THR A 358 3.52 14.95 46.87
C THR A 358 3.51 13.99 48.04
N SER A 359 2.66 12.97 47.97
CA SER A 359 2.39 11.97 49.00
C SER A 359 2.27 10.59 48.37
N SER A 360 2.06 9.54 49.18
CA SER A 360 1.86 8.17 48.68
C SER A 360 0.51 7.99 47.96
N TYR A 361 -0.45 8.89 48.17
CA TYR A 361 -1.73 8.94 47.48
C TYR A 361 -2.39 10.32 47.64
N ILE A 362 -3.39 10.62 46.81
CA ILE A 362 -4.40 11.65 47.10
C ILE A 362 -5.77 10.99 47.31
N THR A 363 -6.65 11.64 48.07
CA THR A 363 -8.03 11.18 48.25
C THR A 363 -8.99 12.09 47.51
N VAL A 364 -9.76 11.52 46.59
CA VAL A 364 -10.79 12.24 45.81
C VAL A 364 -12.09 11.47 45.92
N GLY A 365 -13.15 12.10 46.44
CA GLY A 365 -14.46 11.47 46.58
C GLY A 365 -14.47 10.21 47.47
N GLY A 366 -13.56 10.13 48.45
CA GLY A 366 -13.41 8.96 49.33
C GLY A 366 -12.60 7.79 48.75
N ILE A 367 -12.04 7.94 47.54
CA ILE A 367 -11.19 6.95 46.88
C ILE A 367 -9.74 7.44 46.91
N ASN A 368 -8.81 6.52 47.21
CA ASN A 368 -7.38 6.81 47.17
C ASN A 368 -6.81 6.53 45.77
N PHE A 369 -6.14 7.53 45.22
CA PHE A 369 -5.37 7.43 43.98
C PHE A 369 -3.89 7.42 44.31
N ASN A 370 -3.27 6.27 44.10
CA ASN A 370 -1.92 5.99 44.59
C ASN A 370 -0.82 6.62 43.72
N GLU A 371 0.28 6.95 44.39
CA GLU A 371 1.58 7.16 43.77
C GLU A 371 2.22 5.80 43.43
N HIS A 372 3.07 5.75 42.40
CA HIS A 372 3.86 4.53 42.11
C HIS A 372 5.06 4.36 43.05
N SER A 373 5.30 5.36 43.90
CA SER A 373 6.33 5.46 44.93
C SER A 373 5.72 5.87 46.28
N GLY A 374 6.54 6.20 47.27
CA GLY A 374 6.09 6.76 48.55
C GLY A 374 5.73 8.26 48.53
N GLY A 375 5.88 8.93 47.38
CA GLY A 375 5.89 10.38 47.27
C GLY A 375 7.33 10.93 47.21
N TYR A 376 7.46 12.19 46.77
CA TYR A 376 8.73 12.86 46.49
C TYR A 376 8.93 14.15 47.29
N GLY A 377 8.06 14.42 48.27
CA GLY A 377 8.05 15.70 49.00
C GLY A 377 7.61 16.85 48.10
N ASN A 378 8.21 18.02 48.29
CA ASN A 378 7.89 19.22 47.52
C ASN A 378 8.76 19.27 46.27
N ILE A 379 8.13 19.11 45.10
CA ILE A 379 8.84 19.07 43.81
C ILE A 379 8.18 20.02 42.79
N GLY A 380 8.95 20.46 41.79
CA GLY A 380 8.45 21.24 40.65
C GLY A 380 8.16 20.37 39.42
N PHE A 381 7.71 21.00 38.32
CA PHE A 381 7.39 20.30 37.06
C PHE A 381 8.57 19.50 36.49
N ARG A 382 9.80 20.03 36.55
CA ARG A 382 11.02 19.34 36.09
C ARG A 382 11.16 17.97 36.75
N ASP A 383 11.16 17.93 38.08
CA ASP A 383 11.37 16.71 38.86
C ASP A 383 10.15 15.78 38.81
N ALA A 384 8.94 16.36 38.77
CA ALA A 384 7.71 15.60 38.61
C ALA A 384 7.68 14.83 37.29
N LEU A 385 8.17 15.42 36.20
CA LEU A 385 8.37 14.73 34.92
C LEU A 385 9.50 13.68 35.04
N ALA A 386 10.65 14.05 35.61
CA ALA A 386 11.83 13.20 35.77
C ALA A 386 11.53 11.88 36.50
N PHE A 387 10.85 11.96 37.65
CA PHE A 387 10.48 10.82 38.49
C PHE A 387 9.04 10.35 38.26
N SER A 388 8.32 10.98 37.34
CA SER A 388 6.99 10.58 36.90
C SER A 388 5.95 10.55 38.04
N SER A 389 5.97 11.49 38.99
CA SER A 389 5.05 11.50 40.15
C SER A 389 3.58 11.59 39.74
N ASN A 390 2.79 10.56 40.02
CA ASN A 390 1.34 10.56 39.79
C ASN A 390 0.62 11.63 40.62
N THR A 391 0.94 11.75 41.91
CA THR A 391 0.22 12.64 42.83
C THR A 391 0.43 14.12 42.52
N PHE A 392 1.59 14.49 41.97
CA PHE A 392 1.81 15.80 41.39
C PHE A 392 0.83 16.06 40.23
N PHE A 393 0.76 15.14 39.26
CA PHE A 393 -0.07 15.33 38.06
C PHE A 393 -1.57 15.21 38.33
N TYR A 394 -1.98 14.42 39.32
CA TYR A 394 -3.37 14.42 39.78
C TYR A 394 -3.79 15.81 40.28
N GLN A 395 -2.97 16.45 41.12
CA GLN A 395 -3.27 17.78 41.65
C GLN A 395 -3.26 18.85 40.56
N VAL A 396 -2.27 18.81 39.66
CA VAL A 396 -2.20 19.73 38.51
C VAL A 396 -3.39 19.54 37.58
N GLY A 397 -3.74 18.29 37.24
CA GLY A 397 -4.86 18.00 36.35
C GLY A 397 -6.22 18.37 36.94
N MET A 398 -6.46 18.03 38.21
CA MET A 398 -7.67 18.45 38.93
C MET A 398 -7.80 19.97 39.01
N SER A 399 -6.68 20.66 39.22
CA SER A 399 -6.66 22.12 39.24
C SER A 399 -6.90 22.70 37.84
N ALA A 400 -6.28 22.16 36.79
CA ALA A 400 -6.46 22.64 35.41
C ALA A 400 -7.89 22.42 34.89
N GLY A 401 -8.47 21.26 35.18
CA GLY A 401 -9.79 20.83 34.71
C GLY A 401 -9.72 20.08 33.37
N PRO A 402 -10.69 19.19 33.08
CA PRO A 402 -10.68 18.31 31.92
C PRO A 402 -10.77 19.08 30.58
N GLU A 403 -11.49 20.20 30.54
CA GLU A 403 -11.60 21.03 29.33
C GLU A 403 -10.26 21.63 28.94
N GLN A 404 -9.47 22.07 29.92
CA GLN A 404 -8.15 22.64 29.67
C GLN A 404 -7.16 21.55 29.23
N ILE A 405 -7.24 20.35 29.81
CA ILE A 405 -6.42 19.21 29.39
C ILE A 405 -6.78 18.82 27.95
N SER A 406 -8.07 18.68 27.61
CA SER A 406 -8.51 18.35 26.25
C SER A 406 -8.16 19.43 25.23
N LYS A 407 -8.30 20.71 25.59
CA LYS A 407 -7.86 21.83 24.76
C LYS A 407 -6.38 21.69 24.39
N TRP A 408 -5.51 21.44 25.36
CA TRP A 408 -4.06 21.32 25.09
C TRP A 408 -3.68 20.01 24.42
N GLY A 409 -4.38 18.90 24.70
CA GLY A 409 -4.23 17.66 23.94
C GLY A 409 -4.49 17.88 22.46
N HIS A 410 -5.58 18.56 22.10
CA HIS A 410 -5.87 18.94 20.72
C HIS A 410 -4.82 19.89 20.14
N ARG A 411 -4.42 20.96 20.86
CA ARG A 411 -3.37 21.88 20.37
C ARG A 411 -2.03 21.18 20.12
N LEU A 412 -1.73 20.13 20.87
CA LEU A 412 -0.53 19.30 20.67
C LEU A 412 -0.70 18.21 19.60
N GLY A 413 -1.89 18.10 18.98
CA GLY A 413 -2.12 17.26 17.81
C GLY A 413 -2.93 15.99 18.06
N ILE A 414 -3.45 15.75 19.26
CA ILE A 414 -4.18 14.52 19.58
C ILE A 414 -5.64 14.62 19.12
N GLY A 415 -6.10 13.63 18.36
CA GLY A 415 -7.51 13.26 18.17
C GLY A 415 -8.35 14.04 17.16
N LYS A 416 -7.91 15.21 16.65
CA LYS A 416 -8.68 15.96 15.63
C LYS A 416 -7.86 16.51 14.46
N ASP A 417 -6.53 16.60 14.59
CA ASP A 417 -5.71 17.40 13.66
C ASP A 417 -4.69 16.61 12.83
N THR A 418 -4.60 15.28 13.00
CA THR A 418 -3.77 14.44 12.13
C THR A 418 -4.48 14.27 10.79
N ASP A 419 -4.07 15.06 9.79
CA ASP A 419 -4.63 14.96 8.44
C ASP A 419 -4.15 13.68 7.76
N LEU A 420 -4.95 12.61 7.92
CA LEU A 420 -4.69 11.30 7.31
C LEU A 420 -4.56 11.39 5.78
N LYS A 421 -5.14 12.42 5.13
CA LYS A 421 -4.96 12.63 3.69
C LYS A 421 -3.53 13.05 3.36
N LEU A 422 -2.84 13.81 4.22
CA LEU A 422 -1.44 14.19 4.00
C LEU A 422 -0.49 13.00 4.14
N LEU A 423 -0.85 12.02 4.97
CA LEU A 423 -0.12 10.75 5.08
C LEU A 423 -0.38 9.84 3.87
N GLY A 424 -1.56 9.92 3.27
CA GLY A 424 -1.94 9.00 2.19
C GLY A 424 -2.13 7.56 2.69
N LEU A 425 -2.40 7.39 3.98
CA LEU A 425 -2.67 6.10 4.61
C LEU A 425 -4.13 6.05 5.08
N GLY A 426 -4.87 5.02 4.69
CA GLY A 426 -6.24 4.77 5.15
C GLY A 426 -6.28 3.90 6.42
N GLY A 427 -7.42 3.91 7.13
CA GLY A 427 -7.72 2.91 8.17
C GLY A 427 -7.08 3.11 9.55
N GLY A 428 -6.67 4.32 9.90
CA GLY A 428 -6.23 4.65 11.27
C GLY A 428 -7.39 5.11 12.15
N ASP A 429 -7.37 4.70 13.42
CA ASP A 429 -8.22 5.28 14.46
C ASP A 429 -7.45 6.43 15.12
N HIS A 430 -7.94 7.65 14.93
CA HIS A 430 -7.43 8.84 15.62
C HIS A 430 -7.44 8.67 17.16
N GLY A 431 -6.56 9.39 17.84
CA GLY A 431 -6.62 9.50 19.29
C GLY A 431 -7.95 10.09 19.77
N GLN A 432 -8.20 9.99 21.07
CA GLN A 432 -9.40 10.50 21.72
C GLN A 432 -9.00 11.42 22.86
N MET A 433 -9.44 12.67 22.78
CA MET A 433 -9.35 13.65 23.86
C MET A 433 -10.76 13.95 24.38
N PRO A 434 -11.22 13.23 25.41
CA PRO A 434 -12.59 13.32 25.89
C PRO A 434 -12.86 14.65 26.59
N THR A 435 -14.00 15.25 26.32
CA THR A 435 -14.56 16.35 27.13
C THR A 435 -15.73 15.87 27.99
N PRO A 436 -16.09 16.59 29.06
CA PRO A 436 -17.30 16.29 29.82
C PRO A 436 -18.55 16.18 28.95
N GLU A 437 -18.73 17.09 28.00
CA GLU A 437 -19.84 17.08 27.04
C GLU A 437 -19.83 15.83 26.15
N GLU A 438 -18.67 15.45 25.61
CA GLU A 438 -18.54 14.25 24.78
C GLU A 438 -18.83 12.97 25.58
N LYS A 439 -18.36 12.89 26.84
CA LYS A 439 -18.65 11.75 27.72
C LYS A 439 -20.15 11.62 27.98
N GLU A 440 -20.82 12.71 28.37
CA GLU A 440 -22.26 12.71 28.63
C GLU A 440 -23.07 12.34 27.39
N LYS A 441 -22.65 12.83 26.23
CA LYS A 441 -23.29 12.49 24.95
C LYS A 441 -23.17 11.01 24.59
N ILE A 442 -21.98 10.43 24.72
CA ILE A 442 -21.66 9.06 24.27
C ILE A 442 -22.13 8.02 25.29
N TYR A 443 -21.77 8.22 26.57
CA TYR A 443 -21.98 7.22 27.62
C TYR A 443 -23.25 7.45 28.45
N LYS A 444 -23.93 8.60 28.28
CA LYS A 444 -25.11 8.99 29.08
C LYS A 444 -24.80 9.07 30.58
N GLU A 445 -23.55 9.38 30.92
CA GLU A 445 -23.07 9.54 32.29
C GLU A 445 -22.43 10.91 32.47
N PRO A 446 -22.58 11.55 33.64
CA PRO A 446 -21.90 12.80 33.93
C PRO A 446 -20.38 12.58 34.05
N TRP A 447 -19.64 13.68 33.98
CA TRP A 447 -18.21 13.69 34.32
C TRP A 447 -18.02 13.66 35.83
N TYR A 448 -17.26 12.68 36.31
CA TYR A 448 -16.91 12.51 37.71
C TYR A 448 -15.51 13.07 37.98
N ALA A 449 -15.24 13.47 39.22
CA ALA A 449 -13.91 13.96 39.61
C ALA A 449 -12.80 12.92 39.33
N GLY A 450 -13.08 11.63 39.51
CA GLY A 450 -12.16 10.53 39.20
C GLY A 450 -11.79 10.41 37.72
N ASP A 451 -12.65 10.87 36.80
CA ASP A 451 -12.32 10.92 35.37
C ASP A 451 -11.18 11.92 35.12
N THR A 452 -11.21 13.09 35.76
CA THR A 452 -10.12 14.07 35.66
C THR A 452 -8.82 13.53 36.26
N VAL A 453 -8.90 12.80 37.39
CA VAL A 453 -7.72 12.21 38.03
C VAL A 453 -7.04 11.21 37.09
N THR A 454 -7.79 10.26 36.52
CA THR A 454 -7.24 9.26 35.58
C THR A 454 -6.78 9.88 34.26
N MET A 455 -7.55 10.83 33.72
CA MET A 455 -7.20 11.60 32.53
C MET A 455 -5.85 12.33 32.69
N SER A 456 -5.58 12.90 33.87
CA SER A 456 -4.36 13.68 34.13
C SER A 456 -3.05 12.89 34.00
N ILE A 457 -3.13 11.55 34.06
CA ILE A 457 -1.99 10.66 33.87
C ILE A 457 -2.11 9.82 32.59
N GLY A 458 -3.05 10.15 31.70
CA GLY A 458 -3.20 9.48 30.41
C GLY A 458 -3.91 8.12 30.47
N GLN A 459 -4.78 7.93 31.45
CA GLN A 459 -5.68 6.77 31.54
C GLN A 459 -7.15 7.20 31.43
N GLY A 460 -8.07 6.22 31.50
CA GLY A 460 -9.50 6.44 31.34
C GLY A 460 -9.88 6.49 29.87
N LEU A 461 -10.56 7.56 29.46
CA LEU A 461 -11.10 7.73 28.10
C LEU A 461 -10.11 8.37 27.11
N VAL A 462 -8.87 8.65 27.54
CA VAL A 462 -7.83 9.24 26.68
C VAL A 462 -7.18 8.16 25.83
N LEU A 463 -7.13 8.39 24.51
CA LEU A 463 -6.38 7.57 23.58
C LEU A 463 -5.44 8.45 22.75
N VAL A 464 -4.24 7.96 22.47
CA VAL A 464 -3.24 8.66 21.65
C VAL A 464 -2.59 7.64 20.73
N THR A 465 -2.48 7.97 19.43
CA THR A 465 -1.73 7.14 18.50
C THR A 465 -0.22 7.37 18.65
N PRO A 466 0.64 6.38 18.35
CA PRO A 466 2.09 6.60 18.32
C PRO A 466 2.50 7.78 17.42
N LEU A 467 1.81 7.98 16.30
CA LEU A 467 2.05 9.14 15.44
C LEU A 467 1.73 10.47 16.14
N GLU A 468 0.57 10.59 16.80
CA GLU A 468 0.20 11.79 17.56
C GLU A 468 1.13 12.02 18.75
N ALA A 469 1.59 10.95 19.40
CA ALA A 469 2.57 11.04 20.48
C ALA A 469 3.93 11.57 19.99
N ALA A 470 4.37 11.17 18.79
CA ALA A 470 5.56 11.73 18.15
C ALA A 470 5.36 13.21 17.78
N VAL A 471 4.17 13.60 17.30
CA VAL A 471 3.82 15.01 17.04
C VAL A 471 3.83 15.83 18.33
N MET A 472 3.24 15.31 19.40
CA MET A 472 3.21 15.96 20.72
C MET A 472 4.63 16.25 21.20
N VAL A 473 5.53 15.26 21.20
CA VAL A 473 6.90 15.46 21.69
C VAL A 473 7.73 16.33 20.74
N SER A 474 7.50 16.26 19.42
CA SER A 474 8.14 17.15 18.45
C SER A 474 7.79 18.62 18.69
N SER A 475 6.55 18.90 19.13
CA SER A 475 6.08 20.25 19.42
C SER A 475 6.82 20.87 20.62
N ILE A 476 7.23 20.05 21.59
CA ILE A 476 8.09 20.50 22.69
C ILE A 476 9.53 20.69 22.19
N ALA A 477 10.03 19.72 21.42
CA ALA A 477 11.40 19.70 20.91
C ALA A 477 11.75 20.92 20.04
N ASN A 478 10.81 21.42 19.24
CA ASN A 478 11.04 22.51 18.28
C ASN A 478 10.57 23.90 18.75
N GLY A 479 10.37 24.08 20.06
CA GLY A 479 10.05 25.40 20.62
C GLY A 479 8.56 25.77 20.65
N GLY A 480 7.64 24.79 20.53
CA GLY A 480 6.20 25.02 20.63
C GLY A 480 5.46 25.05 19.29
N ASN A 481 6.05 24.55 18.21
CA ASN A 481 5.41 24.50 16.89
C ASN A 481 4.95 23.08 16.55
N ARG A 482 3.66 22.90 16.30
CA ARG A 482 3.14 21.58 15.91
C ARG A 482 3.46 21.30 14.46
N VAL A 483 4.26 20.26 14.21
CA VAL A 483 4.54 19.78 12.85
C VAL A 483 3.33 19.05 12.27
N LYS A 484 3.28 18.93 10.93
CA LYS A 484 2.26 18.17 10.21
C LYS A 484 2.89 16.95 9.54
N PRO A 485 2.62 15.73 10.04
CA PRO A 485 3.15 14.50 9.47
C PRO A 485 2.84 14.34 7.98
N HIS A 486 3.85 14.00 7.19
CA HIS A 486 3.69 13.68 5.77
C HIS A 486 4.75 12.67 5.34
N LEU A 487 4.40 11.83 4.36
CA LEU A 487 5.27 10.78 3.83
C LEU A 487 5.93 11.14 2.50
N LEU A 488 5.31 12.00 1.69
CA LEU A 488 5.86 12.40 0.39
C LEU A 488 6.86 13.54 0.54
N ALA A 489 8.11 13.32 0.13
CA ALA A 489 9.15 14.35 0.21
C ALA A 489 8.79 15.63 -0.56
N SER A 490 8.01 15.52 -1.64
CA SER A 490 7.51 16.66 -2.42
C SER A 490 6.58 17.60 -1.63
N MET A 491 6.04 17.14 -0.51
CA MET A 491 5.17 17.92 0.36
C MET A 491 5.95 18.71 1.40
N THR A 492 7.23 18.40 1.65
CA THR A 492 8.03 19.08 2.67
C THR A 492 8.16 20.57 2.36
N GLY A 493 7.81 21.42 3.33
CA GLY A 493 7.88 22.88 3.21
C GLY A 493 6.72 23.54 2.43
N LYS A 494 5.77 22.75 1.92
CA LYS A 494 4.54 23.28 1.31
C LYS A 494 3.63 23.92 2.37
N PRO A 495 2.79 24.91 2.02
CA PRO A 495 1.90 25.58 2.98
C PRO A 495 1.08 24.60 3.84
N GLU A 496 0.65 23.49 3.27
CA GLU A 496 -0.16 22.46 3.91
C GLU A 496 0.59 21.70 5.00
N THR A 497 1.92 21.58 4.90
CA THR A 497 2.80 20.83 5.83
C THR A 497 3.65 21.72 6.73
N LYS A 498 3.55 23.06 6.60
CA LYS A 498 4.27 23.98 7.48
C LYS A 498 3.85 23.78 8.94
N PRO A 499 4.81 23.81 9.89
CA PRO A 499 4.49 23.79 11.31
C PRO A 499 3.56 24.94 11.72
N VAL A 500 2.68 24.68 12.68
CA VAL A 500 1.69 25.63 13.18
C VAL A 500 2.00 25.95 14.65
N PRO A 501 2.09 27.23 15.06
CA PRO A 501 2.32 27.57 16.46
C PRO A 501 1.23 27.01 17.38
N THR A 502 1.63 26.29 18.42
CA THR A 502 0.68 25.79 19.44
C THR A 502 0.20 26.92 20.35
N GLY A 503 0.89 28.06 20.38
CA GLY A 503 0.61 29.17 21.28
C GLY A 503 1.00 28.91 22.74
N MET A 504 1.86 27.92 23.00
CA MET A 504 2.47 27.69 24.30
C MET A 504 3.46 28.81 24.63
N LYS A 505 3.52 29.21 25.90
CA LYS A 505 4.47 30.21 26.40
C LYS A 505 5.89 29.63 26.37
N PRO A 506 6.92 30.43 26.02
CA PRO A 506 8.31 29.96 25.99
C PRO A 506 8.77 29.29 27.29
N GLY A 507 8.46 29.87 28.45
CA GLY A 507 8.85 29.27 29.74
C GLY A 507 8.18 27.93 30.05
N THR A 508 6.98 27.69 29.51
CA THR A 508 6.32 26.38 29.60
C THR A 508 7.02 25.34 28.73
N VAL A 509 7.42 25.71 27.50
CA VAL A 509 8.21 24.83 26.64
C VAL A 509 9.55 24.47 27.29
N GLU A 510 10.25 25.46 27.85
CA GLU A 510 11.56 25.30 28.47
C GLU A 510 11.51 24.32 29.66
N VAL A 511 10.62 24.53 30.63
CA VAL A 511 10.50 23.64 31.80
C VAL A 511 10.09 22.22 31.43
N ILE A 512 9.24 22.03 30.41
CA ILE A 512 8.91 20.68 29.94
C ILE A 512 10.12 20.04 29.26
N LYS A 513 10.83 20.80 28.41
CA LYS A 513 12.04 20.30 27.74
C LYS A 513 13.09 19.88 28.78
N GLU A 514 13.34 20.69 29.80
CA GLU A 514 14.23 20.37 30.92
C GLU A 514 13.77 19.13 31.69
N GLY A 515 12.48 19.03 32.01
CA GLY A 515 11.91 17.86 32.70
C GLY A 515 12.07 16.58 31.89
N LEU A 516 11.86 16.63 30.57
CA LEU A 516 12.06 15.49 29.68
C LEU A 516 13.53 15.09 29.55
N VAL A 517 14.46 16.06 29.56
CA VAL A 517 15.90 15.76 29.62
C VAL A 517 16.27 15.15 30.97
N ALA A 518 15.70 15.63 32.08
CA ALA A 518 15.93 15.09 33.41
C ALA A 518 15.45 13.63 33.56
N VAL A 519 14.38 13.23 32.86
CA VAL A 519 13.96 11.81 32.79
C VAL A 519 15.10 10.91 32.31
N VAL A 520 15.87 11.34 31.32
CA VAL A 520 16.97 10.55 30.73
C VAL A 520 18.29 10.79 31.47
N ALA A 521 18.53 11.97 32.02
CA ALA A 521 19.75 12.25 32.76
C ALA A 521 19.81 11.52 34.11
N GLU A 522 18.71 11.54 34.87
CA GLU A 522 18.67 11.08 36.26
C GLU A 522 17.41 10.30 36.65
N GLY A 523 16.33 10.40 35.86
CA GLY A 523 15.02 9.84 36.16
C GLY A 523 14.74 8.44 35.58
N THR A 524 13.47 8.19 35.25
CA THR A 524 12.98 6.87 34.84
C THR A 524 13.54 6.35 33.52
N GLY A 525 14.15 7.21 32.69
CA GLY A 525 14.76 6.90 31.41
C GLY A 525 16.29 6.78 31.46
N ARG A 526 16.91 6.83 32.64
CA ARG A 526 18.38 6.89 32.82
C ARG A 526 19.16 5.80 32.08
N GLY A 527 18.56 4.63 31.85
CA GLY A 527 19.19 3.54 31.08
C GLY A 527 19.56 3.90 29.63
N LEU A 528 19.00 4.97 29.07
CA LEU A 528 19.37 5.46 27.73
C LEU A 528 20.63 6.33 27.75
N ASN A 529 20.99 6.89 28.90
CA ASN A 529 22.16 7.75 29.05
C ASN A 529 23.43 6.93 29.39
N ASP A 530 23.80 6.02 28.48
CA ASP A 530 24.97 5.15 28.63
C ASP A 530 26.16 5.57 27.73
N GLY A 531 26.07 6.75 27.10
CA GLY A 531 27.08 7.28 26.20
C GLY A 531 27.06 6.71 24.77
N SER A 532 26.15 5.78 24.46
CA SER A 532 26.04 5.22 23.10
C SER A 532 25.30 6.13 22.10
N ILE A 533 24.56 7.11 22.61
CA ILE A 533 23.87 8.16 21.86
C ILE A 533 24.07 9.51 22.58
N PRO A 534 23.94 10.66 21.89
CA PRO A 534 23.87 11.96 22.54
C PRO A 534 22.76 12.00 23.60
N LEU A 535 22.89 12.87 24.60
CA LEU A 535 21.84 13.05 25.59
C LEU A 535 20.54 13.44 24.89
N THR A 536 19.44 12.76 25.24
CA THR A 536 18.10 12.97 24.70
C THR A 536 17.16 13.46 25.79
N GLY A 537 15.99 13.96 25.38
CA GLY A 537 14.85 14.13 26.27
C GLY A 537 13.81 13.05 26.01
N GLY A 538 13.07 12.62 27.03
CA GLY A 538 11.97 11.68 26.82
C GLY A 538 11.10 11.45 28.04
N LYS A 539 10.11 10.57 27.89
CA LYS A 539 9.17 10.19 28.95
C LYS A 539 8.77 8.73 28.79
N THR A 540 8.99 7.95 29.85
CA THR A 540 8.46 6.58 29.93
C THR A 540 6.96 6.61 30.24
N GLY A 541 6.23 5.66 29.68
CA GLY A 541 4.84 5.38 29.96
C GLY A 541 4.62 3.90 30.22
N THR A 542 3.71 3.64 31.14
CA THR A 542 3.13 2.32 31.37
C THR A 542 1.62 2.55 31.39
N SER A 543 0.88 1.78 30.60
CA SER A 543 -0.58 1.82 30.60
C SER A 543 -1.12 0.48 31.04
N GLU A 544 -1.92 0.50 32.10
CA GLU A 544 -2.50 -0.70 32.69
C GLU A 544 -3.53 -1.33 31.74
N VAL A 545 -3.48 -2.66 31.64
CA VAL A 545 -4.45 -3.45 30.88
C VAL A 545 -5.02 -4.50 31.82
N ILE A 546 -6.33 -4.46 32.05
CA ILE A 546 -6.98 -5.36 33.01
C ILE A 546 -6.76 -6.82 32.58
N GLY A 547 -6.16 -7.62 33.48
CA GLY A 547 -5.94 -9.05 33.27
C GLY A 547 -4.82 -9.40 32.31
N GLN A 548 -4.00 -8.43 31.88
CA GLN A 548 -2.85 -8.64 31.01
C GLN A 548 -1.65 -7.84 31.49
N GLN A 549 -0.49 -8.08 30.87
CA GLN A 549 0.67 -7.22 31.09
C GLN A 549 0.42 -5.83 30.46
N ASP A 550 0.92 -4.80 31.13
CA ASP A 550 0.76 -3.40 30.70
C ASP A 550 1.38 -3.11 29.33
N HIS A 551 0.87 -2.09 28.64
CA HIS A 551 1.54 -1.54 27.47
C HIS A 551 2.78 -0.75 27.89
N SER A 552 3.89 -0.98 27.18
CA SER A 552 5.15 -0.26 27.36
C SER A 552 5.21 0.89 26.35
N LEU A 553 5.29 2.13 26.83
CA LEU A 553 5.36 3.32 26.00
C LEU A 553 6.62 4.15 26.28
N TYR A 554 7.12 4.82 25.25
CA TYR A 554 8.18 5.80 25.39
C TYR A 554 8.07 6.87 24.31
N VAL A 555 8.16 8.15 24.69
CA VAL A 555 8.29 9.27 23.76
C VAL A 555 9.60 9.98 24.01
N ALA A 556 10.26 10.46 22.97
CA ALA A 556 11.55 11.11 23.09
C ALA A 556 11.83 12.11 21.96
N PHE A 557 12.81 12.97 22.18
CA PHE A 557 13.45 13.77 21.16
C PHE A 557 14.96 13.81 21.37
N GLY A 558 15.72 14.06 20.30
CA GLY A 558 17.17 14.18 20.41
C GLY A 558 17.80 14.93 19.24
N PRO A 559 19.03 15.43 19.40
CA PRO A 559 19.74 15.62 20.68
C PRO A 559 19.03 16.62 21.62
N ALA A 560 19.38 16.64 22.90
CA ALA A 560 18.72 17.48 23.91
C ALA A 560 18.93 18.99 23.66
N ASP A 561 20.14 19.37 23.28
CA ASP A 561 20.56 20.76 23.04
C ASP A 561 19.95 21.31 21.74
N GLN A 562 20.10 20.59 20.63
CA GLN A 562 19.55 20.96 19.33
C GLN A 562 18.67 19.83 18.76
N PRO A 563 17.39 19.72 19.16
CA PRO A 563 16.56 18.62 18.72
C PRO A 563 16.37 18.58 17.20
N GLU A 564 16.51 17.37 16.63
CA GLU A 564 16.37 17.11 15.19
C GLU A 564 15.30 16.06 14.90
N ILE A 565 15.15 15.08 15.82
CA ILE A 565 14.24 13.95 15.66
C ILE A 565 13.38 13.76 16.92
N ALA A 566 12.12 13.40 16.72
CA ALA A 566 11.16 12.99 17.74
C ALA A 566 10.73 11.54 17.49
N ILE A 567 10.64 10.73 18.55
CA ILE A 567 10.33 9.30 18.48
C ILE A 567 9.18 8.98 19.44
N ALA A 568 8.26 8.11 19.02
CA ALA A 568 7.30 7.47 19.88
C ALA A 568 7.32 5.95 19.65
N VAL A 569 7.31 5.19 20.73
CA VAL A 569 7.31 3.73 20.72
C VAL A 569 6.19 3.21 21.61
N ILE A 570 5.48 2.20 21.12
CA ILE A 570 4.60 1.36 21.92
C ILE A 570 4.92 -0.11 21.69
N VAL A 571 4.95 -0.87 22.77
CA VAL A 571 4.95 -2.33 22.75
C VAL A 571 3.73 -2.79 23.54
N GLU A 572 2.78 -3.40 22.84
CA GLU A 572 1.58 -3.96 23.44
C GLU A 572 1.98 -5.07 24.42
N ASN A 573 1.46 -5.03 25.65
CA ASN A 573 1.77 -6.00 26.69
C ASN A 573 3.28 -6.16 26.98
N GLY A 574 4.08 -5.13 26.68
CA GLY A 574 5.52 -5.12 26.89
C GLY A 574 5.97 -4.80 28.32
N GLY A 575 5.04 -4.55 29.24
CA GLY A 575 5.31 -4.14 30.61
C GLY A 575 5.77 -2.68 30.71
N TYR A 576 6.84 -2.44 31.45
CA TYR A 576 7.30 -1.08 31.75
C TYR A 576 7.93 -0.38 30.54
N GLY A 577 7.64 0.92 30.36
CA GLY A 577 8.21 1.76 29.30
C GLY A 577 9.75 1.71 29.18
N ALA A 578 10.43 1.70 30.32
CA ALA A 578 11.90 1.64 30.38
C ALA A 578 12.51 0.30 29.94
N VAL A 579 11.72 -0.78 29.96
CA VAL A 579 12.20 -2.15 29.71
C VAL A 579 12.08 -2.55 28.25
N ALA A 580 10.97 -2.18 27.58
CA ALA A 580 10.73 -2.58 26.19
C ALA A 580 10.78 -1.40 25.21
N ALA A 581 10.00 -0.35 25.43
CA ALA A 581 9.86 0.75 24.47
C ALA A 581 11.11 1.65 24.39
N ALA A 582 11.72 2.00 25.53
CA ALA A 582 12.87 2.91 25.56
C ALA A 582 14.14 2.32 24.89
N PRO A 583 14.49 1.03 25.07
CA PRO A 583 15.56 0.39 24.30
C PRO A 583 15.32 0.37 22.79
N ILE A 584 14.07 0.19 22.33
CA ILE A 584 13.75 0.27 20.89
C ILE A 584 14.01 1.68 20.35
N ALA A 585 13.60 2.72 21.09
CA ALA A 585 13.88 4.10 20.69
C ALA A 585 15.38 4.38 20.60
N LYS A 586 16.18 3.79 21.49
CA LYS A 586 17.65 3.89 21.47
C LYS A 586 18.25 3.31 20.18
N GLU A 587 17.79 2.15 19.71
CA GLU A 587 18.25 1.58 18.43
C GLU A 587 17.95 2.53 17.25
N VAL A 588 16.79 3.18 17.24
CA VAL A 588 16.43 4.17 16.22
C VAL A 588 17.30 5.44 16.32
N PHE A 589 17.59 5.92 17.53
CA PHE A 589 18.53 7.02 17.72
C PHE A 589 19.95 6.66 17.26
N GLN A 590 20.42 5.43 17.51
CA GLN A 590 21.72 4.96 17.03
C GLN A 590 21.77 4.86 15.51
N ALA A 591 20.67 4.44 14.86
CA ALA A 591 20.56 4.46 13.41
C ALA A 591 20.60 5.90 12.84
N TYR A 592 20.03 6.87 13.55
CA TYR A 592 20.03 8.28 13.16
C TYR A 592 21.38 8.99 13.36
N PHE A 593 21.96 8.91 14.56
CA PHE A 593 23.23 9.58 14.89
C PHE A 593 24.46 8.82 14.41
N GLY A 594 24.29 7.57 13.99
CA GLY A 594 25.36 6.63 13.72
C GLY A 594 25.85 5.95 15.01
N LYS A 595 26.33 4.71 14.88
CA LYS A 595 26.95 3.99 15.99
C LYS A 595 28.27 4.69 16.35
N PRO A 596 28.56 4.96 17.64
CA PRO A 596 29.87 5.46 18.03
C PRO A 596 30.93 4.46 17.54
N LYS A 597 31.97 4.96 16.87
CA LYS A 597 33.11 4.12 16.48
C LYS A 597 33.65 3.48 17.76
N LYS A 598 33.65 2.14 17.81
CA LYS A 598 34.43 1.42 18.83
C LYS A 598 35.86 1.93 18.70
N VAL A 599 36.32 2.70 19.68
CA VAL A 599 37.75 2.97 19.82
C VAL A 599 38.35 1.61 20.11
N ASN A 600 39.04 1.02 19.14
CA ASN A 600 39.87 -0.14 19.41
C ASN A 600 40.89 0.32 20.45
N GLU A 601 40.74 -0.14 21.68
CA GLU A 601 41.83 -0.14 22.64
C GLU A 601 42.94 -0.97 22.00
N SER A 602 43.89 -0.28 21.35
CA SER A 602 45.18 -0.83 21.06
C SER A 602 45.79 -1.20 22.40
N VAL A 603 45.79 -2.50 22.69
CA VAL A 603 46.57 -3.09 23.76
C VAL A 603 48.02 -2.75 23.46
N GLU A 604 48.53 -1.70 24.10
CA GLU A 604 49.96 -1.46 24.22
C GLU A 604 50.52 -2.58 25.10
N ILE A 605 51.02 -3.64 24.45
CA ILE A 605 52.00 -4.53 25.07
C ILE A 605 53.33 -3.78 24.99
N SER A 606 53.71 -3.12 26.08
CA SER A 606 55.08 -2.65 26.28
C SER A 606 56.00 -3.84 26.64
N PRO A 607 57.28 -3.80 26.22
CA PRO A 607 58.19 -4.95 26.18
C PRO A 607 58.59 -5.54 27.53
#